data_AF-A0A6M2YDI2-F1
#
_entry.id   AF-A0A6M2YDI2-F1
#
_cell.length_a   1.000
_cell.length_b   1.000
_cell.length_c   1.000
_cell.angle_alpha   90.00
_cell.angle_beta   90.00
_cell.angle_gamma   90.00
#
_symmetry.space_group_name_H-M   'P 1'
#
loop_
_entity.id
_entity.type
_entity.pdbx_description
1 polymer ?
#
loop_
_entity_poly.entity_id
_entity_poly.type
_entity_poly.pdbx_seq_one_letter_code
_entity_poly.pdbx_strand_id
1 'polypeptide(L)' 'MPRKEARLFFRLLKRQYEKARIVLTSNKGFANWGEMLGDNVLATVIPEHLLHHSTTLNIKGGKLPPEGKT' A
#
# COMPACT_ATOMS: atom_id res chain seq x y z
N MET A 1 10.30 -2.06 -6.67
CA MET A 1 10.36 -3.31 -5.91
C MET A 1 10.64 -4.46 -6.87
N PRO A 2 11.66 -5.30 -6.64
CA PRO A 2 11.84 -6.55 -7.39
C PRO A 2 10.57 -7.42 -7.42
N ARG A 3 10.25 -7.98 -8.59
CA ARG A 3 9.02 -8.76 -8.83
C ARG A 3 8.80 -9.91 -7.82
N LYS A 4 9.88 -10.55 -7.36
CA LYS A 4 9.81 -11.61 -6.35
C LYS A 4 9.27 -11.11 -5.02
N GLU A 5 9.69 -9.92 -4.61
CA GLU A 5 9.27 -9.32 -3.34
C GLU A 5 7.82 -8.86 -3.43
N ALA A 6 7.38 -8.32 -4.57
CA ALA A 6 5.97 -7.94 -4.79
C ALA A 6 5.02 -9.14 -4.62
N ARG A 7 5.43 -10.32 -5.11
CA ARG A 7 4.70 -11.58 -4.90
C ARG A 7 4.68 -12.03 -3.43
N LEU A 8 5.80 -11.85 -2.71
CA LEU A 8 5.86 -12.16 -1.28
C LEU A 8 4.95 -11.24 -0.47
N PHE A 9 4.93 -9.94 -0.80
CA PHE A 9 4.03 -8.96 -0.21
C PHE A 9 2.56 -9.34 -0.45
N PHE A 10 2.19 -9.67 -1.68
CA PHE A 10 0.83 -10.15 -1.97
C PHE A 10 0.47 -11.40 -1.18
N ARG A 11 1.40 -12.36 -1.06
CA ARG A 11 1.17 -13.57 -0.25
C ARG A 11 0.97 -13.26 1.23
N LEU A 12 1.70 -12.30 1.79
CA LEU A 12 1.50 -11.82 3.16
C LEU A 12 0.11 -11.20 3.31
N LEU A 13 -0.27 -10.29 2.40
CA LEU A 13 -1.58 -9.63 2.42
C LEU A 13 -2.72 -10.64 2.37
N LYS A 14 -2.67 -11.62 1.45
CA LYS A 14 -3.68 -12.67 1.36
C LYS A 14 -3.77 -13.57 2.58
N ARG A 15 -2.66 -13.81 3.29
CA ARG A 15 -2.69 -14.61 4.52
C ARG A 15 -3.40 -13.89 5.65
N GLN A 16 -3.25 -12.57 5.71
CA GLN A 16 -3.86 -11.72 6.74
C GLN A 16 -5.27 -11.25 6.36
N TYR A 17 -5.62 -11.32 5.07
CA TYR A 17 -6.98 -11.05 4.57
C TYR A 17 -8.00 -11.88 5.36
N GLU A 18 -9.02 -11.21 5.89
CA GLU A 18 -10.07 -11.76 6.75
C GLU A 18 -9.62 -12.35 8.10
N LYS A 19 -8.31 -12.47 8.36
CA LYS A 19 -7.77 -13.03 9.61
C LYS A 19 -7.32 -11.98 10.62
N ALA A 20 -6.86 -10.82 10.15
CA ALA A 20 -6.33 -9.76 11.00
C ALA A 20 -6.53 -8.38 10.39
N ARG A 21 -6.45 -7.34 11.23
CA ARG A 21 -6.45 -5.94 10.77
C ARG A 21 -5.05 -5.58 10.29
N ILE A 22 -4.97 -4.90 9.14
CA ILE A 22 -3.71 -4.40 8.56
C ILE A 22 -3.82 -2.89 8.47
N VAL A 23 -2.83 -2.18 9.03
CA VAL A 23 -2.63 -0.76 8.76
C VAL A 23 -1.54 -0.65 7.71
N LEU A 24 -1.87 -0.05 6.57
CA LEU A 24 -0.95 0.18 5.48
C LEU A 24 -0.83 1.68 5.23
N THR A 25 0.40 2.17 5.15
CA THR A 25 0.69 3.56 4.77
C THR A 25 1.45 3.56 3.45
N SER A 26 1.15 4.54 2.61
CA SER A 26 1.82 4.73 1.33
C SER A 26 1.86 6.21 0.99
N ASN A 27 3.01 6.68 0.53
CA ASN A 27 3.15 8.02 -0.06
C ASN A 27 2.76 8.04 -1.55
N LYS A 28 2.45 6.88 -2.14
CA LYS A 28 1.95 6.73 -3.51
C LYS A 28 0.50 6.27 -3.53
N GLY A 29 -0.34 6.92 -4.33
CA GLY A 29 -1.69 6.44 -4.60
C GLY A 29 -1.69 5.14 -5.41
N PHE A 30 -2.79 4.38 -5.34
CA PHE A 30 -2.92 3.05 -5.99
C PHE A 30 -2.62 3.07 -7.49
N ALA A 31 -2.94 4.15 -8.21
CA ALA A 31 -2.62 4.29 -9.64
C ALA A 31 -1.11 4.18 -9.93
N ASN A 32 -0.25 4.55 -8.97
CA ASN A 32 1.22 4.52 -9.13
C ASN A 32 1.84 3.20 -8.64
N TRP A 33 1.02 2.21 -8.25
CA TRP A 33 1.54 0.95 -7.72
C TRP A 33 2.12 0.04 -8.79
N GLY A 34 1.71 0.18 -10.06
CA GLY A 34 2.29 -0.57 -11.18
C GLY A 34 3.80 -0.40 -11.29
N GLU A 35 4.24 0.86 -11.30
CA GLU A 35 5.66 1.24 -11.30
C GLU A 35 6.37 0.81 -10.00
N MET A 36 5.72 1.02 -8.84
CA MET A 36 6.30 0.69 -7.53
C MET A 36 6.57 -0.82 -7.38
N LEU A 37 5.59 -1.65 -7.76
CA LEU A 37 5.63 -3.11 -7.63
C LEU A 37 6.38 -3.78 -8.79
N GLY A 38 6.53 -3.08 -9.94
CA GLY A 38 7.09 -3.66 -11.15
C GLY A 38 6.23 -4.78 -11.76
N ASP A 39 4.94 -4.82 -11.41
CA ASP A 39 3.98 -5.82 -11.86
C ASP A 39 2.58 -5.22 -11.89
N ASN A 40 2.13 -4.83 -13.09
CA ASN A 40 0.81 -4.20 -13.28
C ASN A 40 -0.35 -5.12 -12.90
N VAL A 41 -0.16 -6.45 -12.98
CA VAL A 41 -1.20 -7.41 -12.58
C VAL A 41 -1.35 -7.39 -11.06
N LEU A 42 -0.25 -7.37 -10.31
CA LEU A 42 -0.33 -7.24 -8.84
C LEU A 42 -0.84 -5.87 -8.41
N ALA A 43 -0.55 -4.82 -9.18
CA ALA A 43 -1.00 -3.46 -8.87
C ALA A 43 -2.52 -3.28 -8.99
N THR A 44 -3.23 -4.09 -9.77
CA THR A 44 -4.70 -4.08 -9.82
C THR A 44 -5.30 -5.00 -8.76
N VAL A 45 -4.72 -6.20 -8.60
CA VAL A 45 -5.25 -7.22 -7.70
C VAL A 45 -5.09 -6.86 -6.22
N ILE A 46 -3.94 -6.30 -5.81
CA ILE A 46 -3.70 -6.01 -4.39
C ILE A 46 -4.72 -4.98 -3.84
N PRO A 47 -4.95 -3.82 -4.49
CA PRO A 47 -5.96 -2.88 -4.02
C PRO A 47 -7.36 -3.48 -3.95
N GLU A 48 -7.78 -4.31 -4.91
CA GLU A 48 -9.09 -4.98 -4.84
C GLU A 48 -9.25 -5.80 -3.55
N HIS A 49 -8.20 -6.54 -3.16
CA HIS A 49 -8.21 -7.34 -1.93
C HIS A 49 -8.15 -6.46 -0.68
N LEU A 50 -7.40 -5.35 -0.69
CA LEU A 50 -7.32 -4.44 0.46
C LEU A 50 -8.60 -3.62 0.65
N LEU A 51 -9.16 -3.09 -0.43
CA LEU A 51 -10.29 -2.17 -0.43
C LEU A 51 -11.63 -2.85 -0.15
N HIS A 52 -11.73 -4.17 -0.33
CA HIS A 52 -12.93 -4.93 0.00
C HIS A 52 -13.37 -4.72 1.46
N HIS A 53 -12.42 -4.72 2.40
CA HIS A 53 -12.70 -4.61 3.84
C HIS A 53 -11.81 -3.57 4.55
N SER A 54 -11.57 -2.42 3.94
CA SER A 54 -10.78 -1.35 4.55
C SER A 54 -11.45 0.02 4.50
N THR A 55 -10.95 0.91 5.34
CA THR A 55 -11.22 2.35 5.29
C THR A 55 -9.98 3.02 4.73
N THR A 56 -10.11 3.73 3.60
CA THR A 56 -9.00 4.48 3.01
C THR A 56 -8.99 5.91 3.55
N LEU A 57 -7.86 6.31 4.13
CA LEU A 57 -7.65 7.68 4.61
C LEU A 57 -6.64 8.38 3.71
N ASN A 58 -7.12 9.31 2.88
CA ASN A 58 -6.27 10.16 2.07
C ASN A 58 -5.80 11.36 2.89
N ILE A 59 -4.57 11.29 3.38
CA ILE A 59 -3.97 12.36 4.17
C ILE A 59 -3.46 13.44 3.22
N LYS A 60 -4.04 14.64 3.32
CA LYS A 60 -3.57 15.85 2.64
C LYS A 60 -3.10 16.82 3.72
N GLY A 61 -1.88 17.36 3.60
CA GLY A 61 -1.31 18.27 4.58
C GLY A 61 0.10 18.72 4.21
N GLY A 62 0.58 19.76 4.90
CA GLY A 62 1.98 20.18 4.84
C GLY A 62 2.89 19.16 5.52
N LYS A 63 4.14 19.07 5.08
CA LYS A 63 5.14 18.22 5.74
C LYS A 63 5.22 18.60 7.22
N LEU A 64 5.36 17.61 8.09
CA LEU A 64 5.72 17.88 9.48
C LEU A 64 6.99 18.76 9.44
N PRO A 65 7.02 19.90 10.13
CA PRO A 65 8.22 20.71 10.21
C PRO A 65 9.38 19.81 10.67
N PRO A 66 10.58 19.95 10.07
CA PRO A 66 11.74 19.30 10.63
C PRO A 66 11.86 19.75 12.08
N GLU A 67 12.00 18.79 12.99
CA GLU A 67 12.14 19.09 14.42
C GLU A 67 13.28 20.11 14.61
N GLY A 68 12.98 21.26 15.20
CA GLY A 68 13.98 22.28 15.55
C GLY A 68 14.21 23.43 14.58
N LYS A 69 13.26 23.82 13.72
CA LYS A 69 13.33 25.12 13.02
C LYS A 69 12.10 25.98 13.29
N THR A 70 12.25 26.89 14.25
CA THR A 70 11.60 28.21 14.30
C THR A 70 12.35 29.19 13.40
#